data_AF-A0A9P6AEP8-F1
#
_entry.id   AF-A0A9P6AEP8-F1
#
_cell.length_a   1.000
_cell.length_b   1.000
_cell.length_c   1.000
_cell.angle_alpha   90.00
_cell.angle_beta   90.00
_cell.angle_gamma   90.00
#
_symmetry.space_group_name_H-M   'P 1'
#
loop_
_entity.id
_entity.type
_entity.pdbx_description
1 polymer ?
#
loop_
_entity_poly.entity_id
_entity_poly.type
_entity_poly.pdbx_seq_one_letter_code
_entity_poly.pdbx_strand_id
1 'polypeptide(L)'
;LSLYNISRAPGITADMSHVVTAGEVNGYILEKLGNALQGTKIIVIAAGIPWKPNIVQVNLFNTNAPIVWDLAQAVGKDTPEAHILIISDPVNSTVLIVTEVLKKASKFNPAKVW
;
A
#
# COMPACT_ATOMS: atom_id res chain seq x y z
N LEU A 1 -11.13 -9.17 1.82
CA LEU A 1 -10.00 -8.65 1.00
C LEU A 1 -10.39 -7.30 0.44
N SER A 2 -9.62 -6.25 0.73
CA SER A 2 -9.83 -4.91 0.15
C SER A 2 -8.74 -4.67 -0.90
N LEU A 3 -9.14 -4.47 -2.15
CA LEU A 3 -8.25 -4.15 -3.27
C LEU A 3 -8.33 -2.67 -3.55
N TYR A 4 -7.20 -1.97 -3.44
CA TYR A 4 -7.11 -0.55 -3.74
C TYR A 4 -6.17 -0.31 -4.91
N ASN A 5 -6.60 0.46 -5.90
CA ASN A 5 -5.72 0.95 -6.96
C ASN A 5 -6.26 2.25 -7.56
N ILE A 6 -5.37 3.06 -8.13
CA ILE A 6 -5.75 4.32 -8.81
C ILE A 6 -6.68 4.08 -10.02
N SER A 7 -6.67 2.87 -10.59
CA SER A 7 -7.53 2.46 -11.69
C SER A 7 -7.85 0.96 -11.64
N ARG A 8 -8.89 0.53 -12.38
CA ARG A 8 -9.23 -0.88 -12.64
C ARG A 8 -9.56 -1.75 -11.42
N ALA A 9 -9.53 -1.22 -10.19
CA ALA A 9 -9.88 -1.98 -8.98
C ALA A 9 -11.25 -2.67 -9.04
N PRO A 10 -12.34 -2.07 -9.59
CA PRO A 10 -13.63 -2.75 -9.71
C PRO A 10 -13.58 -3.98 -10.63
N GLY A 11 -12.85 -3.91 -11.74
CA GLY A 11 -12.72 -5.03 -12.68
C GLY A 11 -11.95 -6.20 -12.08
N ILE A 12 -10.84 -5.91 -11.39
CA ILE A 12 -10.04 -6.93 -10.69
C ILE A 12 -10.86 -7.55 -9.54
N THR A 13 -11.67 -6.74 -8.86
CA THR A 13 -12.56 -7.23 -7.80
C THR A 13 -13.62 -8.19 -8.35
N ALA A 14 -14.25 -7.84 -9.47
CA ALA A 14 -15.22 -8.72 -10.12
C ALA A 14 -14.58 -10.07 -10.50
N ASP A 15 -13.39 -10.04 -11.07
CA ASP A 15 -12.63 -11.24 -11.42
C ASP A 15 -12.31 -12.10 -10.18
N MET A 16 -11.78 -11.47 -9.12
CA MET A 16 -11.46 -12.17 -7.86
C MET A 16 -12.69 -12.68 -7.11
N SER A 17 -13.85 -12.05 -7.28
CA SER A 17 -15.10 -12.47 -6.64
C SER A 17 -15.64 -13.80 -7.18
N HIS A 18 -15.15 -14.25 -8.35
CA HIS A 18 -15.51 -15.54 -8.92
C HIS A 18 -14.75 -16.71 -8.27
N VAL A 19 -13.68 -16.45 -7.51
CA VAL A 19 -12.94 -17.50 -6.82
C VAL A 19 -13.75 -17.97 -5.61
N VAL A 20 -14.13 -19.25 -5.60
CA VAL A 20 -14.95 -19.86 -4.55
C VAL A 20 -14.16 -19.97 -3.24
N THR A 21 -14.16 -18.89 -2.47
CA THR A 21 -13.55 -18.80 -1.15
C THR A 21 -14.54 -18.14 -0.18
N ALA A 22 -14.35 -18.33 1.12
CA ALA A 22 -15.22 -17.74 2.14
C ALA A 22 -15.02 -16.22 2.32
N GLY A 23 -14.01 -15.63 1.68
CA GLY A 23 -13.65 -14.22 1.88
C GLY A 23 -14.40 -13.28 0.94
N GLU A 24 -14.96 -12.20 1.47
CA GLU A 24 -15.51 -11.11 0.66
C GLU A 24 -14.39 -10.31 -0.01
N VAL A 25 -14.56 -9.92 -1.27
CA VAL A 25 -13.61 -9.09 -2.01
C VAL A 25 -14.27 -7.75 -2.35
N ASN A 26 -13.64 -6.65 -1.94
CA ASN A 26 -14.13 -5.29 -2.17
C ASN A 26 -13.07 -4.47 -2.92
N GLY A 27 -13.52 -3.72 -3.92
CA GLY A 27 -12.67 -2.90 -4.79
C GLY A 27 -12.83 -1.41 -4.54
N TYR A 28 -11.72 -0.72 -4.33
CA TYR A 28 -11.66 0.70 -4.03
C TYR A 28 -10.76 1.43 -5.02
N ILE A 29 -11.27 2.55 -5.54
CA ILE A 29 -10.53 3.48 -6.40
C ILE A 29 -9.90 4.60 -5.56
N LEU A 30 -9.05 5.42 -6.18
CA LEU A 30 -8.23 6.48 -5.55
C LEU A 30 -8.94 7.25 -4.42
N GLU A 31 -10.15 7.75 -4.65
CA GLU A 31 -10.90 8.57 -3.70
C GLU A 31 -11.41 7.81 -2.45
N LYS A 32 -11.35 6.47 -2.49
CA LYS A 32 -11.90 5.59 -1.45
C LYS A 32 -10.82 4.85 -0.65
N LEU A 33 -9.58 5.35 -0.61
CA LEU A 33 -8.50 4.76 0.17
C LEU A 33 -8.87 4.55 1.65
N GLY A 34 -9.49 5.55 2.29
CA GLY A 34 -9.91 5.43 3.69
C GLY A 34 -10.87 4.26 3.94
N ASN A 35 -11.81 4.01 3.01
CA ASN A 35 -12.72 2.87 3.10
C ASN A 35 -11.98 1.53 2.93
N ALA A 36 -10.97 1.49 2.06
CA ALA A 36 -10.13 0.29 1.89
C ALA A 36 -9.33 -0.03 3.16
N LEU A 37 -8.95 1.00 3.91
CA LEU A 37 -8.14 0.88 5.12
C LEU A 37 -8.99 0.47 6.34
N GLN A 38 -10.20 1.01 6.51
CA GLN A 38 -11.05 0.76 7.70
C GLN A 38 -11.08 -0.71 8.16
N GLY A 39 -10.69 -0.95 9.42
CA GLY A 39 -10.70 -2.28 10.04
C GLY A 39 -9.58 -3.22 9.59
N THR A 40 -8.72 -2.81 8.65
CA THR A 40 -7.65 -3.65 8.10
C THR A 40 -6.60 -3.97 9.16
N LYS A 41 -6.18 -5.24 9.20
CA LYS A 41 -5.14 -5.75 10.12
C LYS A 41 -3.79 -5.95 9.45
N ILE A 42 -3.80 -6.20 8.14
CA ILE A 42 -2.63 -6.48 7.33
C ILE A 42 -2.76 -5.69 6.04
N ILE A 43 -1.75 -4.89 5.71
CA ILE A 43 -1.69 -4.03 4.53
C ILE A 43 -0.48 -4.46 3.73
N VAL A 44 -0.69 -4.73 2.44
CA VAL A 44 0.39 -5.07 1.51
C VAL A 44 0.54 -3.93 0.51
N ILE A 45 1.67 -3.24 0.55
CA ILE A 45 1.99 -2.12 -0.35
C ILE A 45 2.84 -2.66 -1.51
N ALA A 46 2.16 -3.01 -2.60
CA ALA A 46 2.78 -3.37 -3.88
C ALA A 46 2.61 -2.26 -4.94
N ALA A 47 2.34 -1.03 -4.49
CA ALA A 47 2.08 0.11 -5.36
C ALA A 47 3.41 0.67 -5.91
N GLY A 48 3.44 0.95 -7.20
CA GLY A 48 4.61 1.52 -7.86
C GLY A 48 4.74 1.07 -9.30
N ILE A 49 5.76 1.59 -9.97
CA ILE A 49 6.17 1.08 -11.27
C ILE A 49 7.16 -0.08 -11.08
N PRO A 50 7.09 -1.13 -11.91
CA PRO A 50 8.06 -2.22 -11.87
C PRO A 50 9.39 -1.78 -12.46
N TRP A 51 10.49 -2.38 -12.00
CA TRP A 51 11.79 -2.22 -12.63
C TRP A 51 11.76 -2.72 -14.08
N LYS A 52 12.43 -1.98 -14.98
CA LYS A 52 12.68 -2.38 -16.37
C LYS A 52 14.15 -2.13 -16.72
N PRO A 53 14.77 -2.95 -17.58
CA PRO A 53 16.19 -2.81 -17.94
C PRO A 53 16.60 -1.43 -18.48
N ASN A 54 15.66 -0.68 -19.07
CA ASN A 54 15.88 0.64 -19.63
C ASN A 54 15.63 1.80 -18.64
N ILE A 55 15.31 1.50 -17.38
CA ILE A 55 15.04 2.49 -16.34
C ILE A 55 16.20 2.51 -15.34
N VAL A 56 16.77 3.70 -15.12
CA VAL A 56 17.76 3.91 -14.05
C VAL A 56 17.07 3.80 -12.70
N GLN A 57 17.68 3.11 -11.75
CA GLN A 57 17.13 2.86 -10.41
C GLN A 57 16.67 4.15 -9.68
N VAL A 58 17.32 5.29 -9.93
CA VAL A 58 16.89 6.60 -9.37
C VAL A 58 15.49 7.02 -9.83
N ASN A 59 15.10 6.70 -11.06
CA ASN A 59 13.78 7.03 -11.59
C ASN A 59 12.68 6.17 -10.94
N LEU A 60 13.02 4.91 -10.63
CA LEU A 60 12.16 4.00 -9.88
C LEU A 60 11.87 4.58 -8.49
N PHE A 61 12.92 5.01 -7.78
CA PHE A 61 12.77 5.67 -6.48
C PHE A 61 11.94 6.96 -6.57
N ASN A 62 12.25 7.84 -7.51
CA ASN A 62 11.55 9.13 -7.67
C ASN A 62 10.04 8.95 -7.97
N THR A 63 9.65 7.83 -8.59
CA THR A 63 8.24 7.53 -8.85
C THR A 63 7.57 6.85 -7.66
N ASN A 64 8.23 5.86 -7.06
CA ASN A 64 7.61 5.04 -6.00
C ASN A 64 7.63 5.72 -4.63
N ALA A 65 8.62 6.56 -4.33
CA ALA A 65 8.74 7.28 -3.06
C ALA A 65 7.51 8.13 -2.70
N PRO A 66 6.99 9.01 -3.57
CA PRO A 66 5.79 9.79 -3.26
C PRO A 66 4.54 8.90 -3.09
N ILE A 67 4.41 7.84 -3.89
CA ILE A 67 3.29 6.88 -3.78
C ILE A 67 3.29 6.20 -2.41
N VAL A 68 4.45 5.67 -1.99
CA VAL A 68 4.60 5.01 -0.69
C VAL A 68 4.39 6.01 0.46
N TRP A 69 4.86 7.26 0.29
CA TRP A 69 4.68 8.33 1.27
C TRP A 69 3.18 8.66 1.50
N ASP A 70 2.41 8.83 0.42
CA ASP A 70 0.97 9.09 0.50
C ASP A 70 0.21 7.93 1.17
N LEU A 71 0.53 6.70 0.78
CA LEU A 71 -0.06 5.50 1.39
C LEU A 71 0.29 5.41 2.89
N ALA A 72 1.55 5.64 3.26
CA ALA A 72 1.97 5.62 4.66
C ALA A 72 1.25 6.68 5.52
N GLN A 73 1.01 7.87 4.97
CA GLN A 73 0.24 8.90 5.66
C GLN A 73 -1.21 8.47 5.90
N ALA A 74 -1.85 7.88 4.89
CA ALA A 74 -3.21 7.35 5.03
C ALA A 74 -3.28 6.23 6.06
N VAL A 75 -2.32 5.30 6.07
CA VAL A 75 -2.23 4.23 7.05
C VAL A 75 -2.04 4.78 8.47
N GLY A 76 -1.13 5.74 8.65
CA GLY A 76 -0.90 6.36 9.96
C GLY A 76 -2.14 7.10 10.50
N LYS A 77 -2.97 7.64 9.62
CA LYS A 77 -4.22 8.33 9.97
C LYS A 77 -5.36 7.36 10.29
N ASP A 78 -5.61 6.41 9.41
CA ASP A 78 -6.85 5.61 9.43
C ASP A 78 -6.67 4.26 10.13
N THR A 79 -5.47 3.65 10.09
CA THR A 79 -5.22 2.28 10.59
C THR A 79 -3.80 2.08 11.16
N PRO A 80 -3.34 2.88 12.13
CA PRO A 80 -1.96 2.80 12.62
C PRO A 80 -1.61 1.45 13.27
N GLU A 81 -2.62 0.66 13.65
CA GLU A 81 -2.44 -0.64 14.30
C GLU A 81 -2.23 -1.81 13.33
N ALA A 82 -2.35 -1.59 12.02
CA ALA A 82 -2.17 -2.64 11.02
C ALA A 82 -0.70 -3.04 10.85
N HIS A 83 -0.45 -4.30 10.51
CA HIS A 83 0.85 -4.74 9.98
C HIS A 83 0.99 -4.26 8.54
N ILE A 84 2.11 -3.61 8.23
CA ILE A 84 2.40 -3.05 6.91
C ILE A 84 3.53 -3.88 6.30
N LEU A 85 3.27 -4.50 5.15
CA LEU A 85 4.23 -5.27 4.37
C LEU A 85 4.55 -4.49 3.10
N ILE A 86 5.82 -4.15 2.91
CA ILE A 86 6.27 -3.26 1.84
C ILE A 86 6.96 -4.08 0.76
N ILE A 87 6.34 -4.13 -0.42
CA ILE A 87 6.88 -4.78 -1.62
C ILE A 87 7.40 -3.74 -2.61
N SER A 88 6.94 -2.49 -2.51
CA SER A 88 7.34 -1.38 -3.39
C SER A 88 8.85 -1.16 -3.42
N ASP A 89 9.43 -1.27 -4.61
CA ASP A 89 10.85 -1.02 -4.82
C ASP A 89 11.23 0.48 -4.79
N PRO A 90 12.47 0.83 -4.40
CA PRO A 90 13.46 -0.05 -3.79
C PRO A 90 13.17 -0.23 -2.29
N VAL A 91 13.01 -1.49 -1.84
CA VAL A 91 12.61 -1.83 -0.46
C VAL A 91 13.50 -1.16 0.60
N ASN A 92 14.82 -1.12 0.37
CA ASN A 92 15.78 -0.49 1.28
C ASN A 92 15.50 1.00 1.55
N SER A 93 14.79 1.69 0.65
CA SER A 93 14.43 3.10 0.82
C SER A 93 12.96 3.28 1.19
N THR A 94 12.05 2.46 0.65
CA THR A 94 10.61 2.58 0.92
C THR A 94 10.25 2.19 2.35
N VAL A 95 10.93 1.21 2.96
CA VAL A 95 10.78 0.87 4.38
C VAL A 95 11.13 2.05 5.29
N LEU A 96 12.18 2.81 4.95
CA LEU A 96 12.56 4.01 5.70
C LEU A 96 11.53 5.13 5.54
N ILE A 97 10.97 5.32 4.35
CA ILE A 97 9.90 6.30 4.10
C ILE A 97 8.69 6.00 5.01
N VAL A 98 8.19 4.77 5.00
CA VAL A 98 7.05 4.38 5.84
C VAL A 98 7.37 4.60 7.32
N THR A 99 8.55 4.17 7.76
CA THR A 99 9.01 4.33 9.15
C THR A 99 9.03 5.79 9.58
N GLU A 100 9.63 6.68 8.79
CA GLU A 100 9.74 8.10 9.12
C GLU A 100 8.39 8.83 9.08
N VAL A 101 7.50 8.47 8.16
CA VAL A 101 6.13 9.00 8.13
C VAL A 101 5.38 8.62 9.41
N LEU A 102 5.42 7.35 9.81
CA LEU A 102 4.74 6.90 11.01
C LEU A 102 5.35 7.47 12.29
N LYS A 103 6.69 7.67 12.33
CA LYS A 103 7.35 8.34 13.46
C LYS A 103 6.88 9.79 13.59
N LYS A 104 6.82 10.53 12.47
CA LYS A 104 6.29 11.91 12.46
C LYS A 104 4.84 11.99 12.92
N ALA A 105 4.03 10.97 12.62
CA ALA A 105 2.65 10.86 13.10
C ALA A 105 2.54 10.35 14.56
N SER A 106 3.65 10.00 15.22
CA SER A 106 3.65 9.34 16.55
C SER A 106 2.87 8.02 16.58
N LYS A 107 2.88 7.28 15.47
CA LYS A 107 2.19 5.98 15.27
C LYS A 107 3.13 4.84 14.92
N PHE A 108 4.44 5.07 14.90
CA PHE A 108 5.41 4.04 14.54
C PHE A 108 5.49 2.94 15.60
N ASN A 109 5.31 1.69 15.15
CA ASN A 109 5.60 0.50 15.93
C ASN A 109 6.55 -0.40 15.12
N PRO A 110 7.80 -0.63 15.58
CA PRO A 110 8.78 -1.42 14.84
C PRO A 110 8.37 -2.88 14.62
N ALA A 111 7.47 -3.43 15.44
CA ALA A 111 6.96 -4.79 15.25
C ALA A 111 5.88 -4.90 14.15
N LYS A 112 5.46 -3.77 13.56
CA LYS A 112 4.35 -3.70 12.59
C LYS A 112 4.77 -3.25 11.19
N VAL A 113 6.04 -2.92 10.96
CA VAL A 113 6.55 -2.52 9.63
C VAL A 113 7.53 -3.57 9.13
N TRP A 114 7.24 -4.17 7.98
CA TRP A 114 7.92 -5.33 7.40
C TRP A 114 8.28 -5.08 5.94
#